data_AF-A0AA50KCW2-F1
#
_entry.id   AF-A0AA50KCW2-F1
#
_cell.length_a   1.000
_cell.length_b   1.000
_cell.length_c   1.000
_cell.angle_alpha   90.00
_cell.angle_beta   90.00
_cell.angle_gamma   90.00
#
_symmetry.space_group_name_H-M   'P 1'
#
loop_
_entity.id
_entity.type
_entity.pdbx_description
1 polymer ?
#
loop_
_entity_poly.entity_id
_entity_poly.type
_entity_poly.pdbx_seq_one_letter_code
_entity_poly.pdbx_strand_id
1 'polypeptide(L)'
;MKTIYSQKTIAHSLLPWGNASISASNSAALFLVMLSLTACGGKGSEAQQRQAELQAEQSHKEVSLRRAEMRDATQIEMARVAAPMQMSTHGAVMGMNITPTPSDYAAIPLAQNKFEPLVQNGIMVAGEIPVSTFSIDVDTGSYATLRRMLREGRLPEKGTVRVEEMLNYFAYDYPLPAKNTAPFSVTTELAPSPYNDDMMLLRIGLKGYDLPKSQLGASNLVFLLDVSGSMASADKLPLLQTALKLLTAQLSAQDKVSIVVYAGAAGVVLDGASGNDTQTLTYALEQLSAGGSTNGGQGITQAYQLAKKHFIPHGINRVILATDGDFNVGMTDFDDLIALIEKEKDHGIGLTTLGFGLGNYNDQLMEQLADKGNGNYAYIDTLNEARKVLVDELSSSLFTIAKDVKVQVEFNPALVSEYRLIGYENRALAREDFNNDKVDAGEIGAGHTVTALYELRYVEAGQMANDKLRYGVDAQTGQEKYSREEIAFLKLRYKLPEQTQSQLLSYPIRLDQNVKLLEQASDDFRFAAAVAGLGLLLNGSHYLHQFDYTKLSQLARSALGDDPFGYRHEFVQLMETAAAIEQSNHVPIKKVFDGTDKPFPPQDKLHGEPVRDKSNTRNERLQ
;
A
#
# COMPACT_ATOMS: atom_id res chain seq x y z
N MET A 1 -62.24 50.05 -24.13
CA MET A 1 -61.90 49.86 -22.70
C MET A 1 -60.37 49.98 -22.55
N LYS A 2 -59.92 51.12 -22.00
CA LYS A 2 -58.60 51.52 -21.45
C LYS A 2 -57.32 51.05 -22.20
N THR A 3 -56.72 51.75 -23.17
CA THR A 3 -56.03 53.08 -23.27
C THR A 3 -54.54 53.10 -22.85
N ILE A 4 -53.71 53.78 -23.68
CA ILE A 4 -52.44 54.56 -23.45
C ILE A 4 -51.15 53.87 -23.97
N TYR A 5 -50.58 54.27 -25.14
CA TYR A 5 -49.49 55.27 -25.42
C TYR A 5 -48.10 54.81 -24.89
N SER A 6 -46.91 55.01 -25.50
CA SER A 6 -46.39 56.01 -26.45
C SER A 6 -44.99 55.59 -26.96
N GLN A 7 -44.60 56.15 -28.12
CA GLN A 7 -43.30 56.19 -28.80
C GLN A 7 -42.12 56.80 -27.99
N LYS A 8 -40.85 56.49 -28.37
CA LYS A 8 -39.84 57.47 -28.87
C LYS A 8 -38.46 56.88 -29.26
N THR A 9 -38.28 56.81 -30.58
CA THR A 9 -37.19 57.17 -31.53
C THR A 9 -35.87 57.89 -31.11
N ILE A 10 -34.82 57.70 -31.95
CA ILE A 10 -33.66 58.58 -32.37
C ILE A 10 -32.34 58.42 -31.56
N ALA A 11 -31.10 58.36 -32.10
CA ALA A 11 -30.52 58.19 -33.45
C ALA A 11 -28.97 58.05 -33.40
N HIS A 12 -28.41 57.53 -34.50
CA HIS A 12 -27.12 57.77 -35.18
C HIS A 12 -25.92 58.47 -34.50
N SER A 13 -24.72 57.92 -34.72
CA SER A 13 -23.64 58.51 -35.57
C SER A 13 -22.38 57.60 -35.54
N LEU A 14 -21.96 57.03 -36.67
CA LEU A 14 -20.89 57.45 -37.61
C LEU A 14 -19.46 56.98 -37.23
N LEU A 15 -18.98 56.05 -38.07
CA LEU A 15 -17.59 55.67 -38.42
C LEU A 15 -16.72 56.91 -38.78
N PRO A 16 -15.36 56.87 -38.77
CA PRO A 16 -14.56 55.95 -39.60
C PRO A 16 -13.16 55.50 -39.11
N TRP A 17 -12.58 54.64 -39.97
CA TRP A 17 -11.32 53.89 -39.95
C TRP A 17 -10.01 54.65 -39.68
N GLY A 18 -9.00 53.91 -39.19
CA GLY A 18 -7.58 54.30 -39.30
C GLY A 18 -6.56 53.41 -38.55
N ASN A 19 -6.23 52.25 -39.13
CA ASN A 19 -4.94 51.50 -39.16
C ASN A 19 -3.98 51.34 -37.95
N ALA A 20 -3.50 50.08 -37.87
CA ALA A 20 -2.23 49.56 -37.31
C ALA A 20 -2.16 49.41 -35.78
N SER A 21 -1.73 48.30 -35.17
CA SER A 21 -1.04 47.09 -35.65
C SER A 21 -1.05 46.02 -34.54
N ILE A 22 -1.51 44.82 -34.88
CA ILE A 22 -0.96 43.48 -34.57
C ILE A 22 -0.20 43.31 -33.22
N SER A 23 -0.85 42.67 -32.25
CA SER A 23 -0.37 41.40 -31.65
C SER A 23 -1.54 40.65 -30.96
N ALA A 24 -2.36 40.00 -31.78
CA ALA A 24 -3.09 38.80 -31.40
C ALA A 24 -2.07 37.66 -31.18
N SER A 25 -2.28 36.57 -30.46
CA SER A 25 -3.34 36.00 -29.59
C SER A 25 -2.78 34.64 -29.14
N ASN A 26 -3.24 34.00 -28.06
CA ASN A 26 -4.25 32.95 -28.19
C ASN A 26 -4.73 32.50 -26.80
N SER A 27 -5.76 33.17 -26.26
CA SER A 27 -6.57 32.65 -25.14
C SER A 27 -8.08 32.77 -25.40
N ALA A 28 -8.50 32.95 -26.66
CA ALA A 28 -9.90 33.26 -26.99
C ALA A 28 -10.44 32.43 -28.15
N ALA A 29 -10.21 31.12 -28.13
CA ALA A 29 -10.81 30.18 -29.07
C ALA A 29 -11.10 28.82 -28.40
N LEU A 30 -11.95 28.79 -27.37
CA LEU A 30 -12.56 27.53 -26.91
C LEU A 30 -13.94 27.69 -26.24
N PHE A 31 -14.66 28.79 -26.52
CA PHE A 31 -15.97 29.06 -25.90
C PHE A 31 -17.12 29.22 -26.91
N LEU A 32 -16.99 28.66 -28.13
CA LEU A 32 -17.98 28.85 -29.19
C LEU A 32 -18.20 27.58 -30.06
N VAL A 33 -18.39 26.43 -29.41
CA VAL A 33 -18.96 25.21 -30.05
C VAL A 33 -20.01 24.54 -29.14
N MET A 34 -20.87 25.36 -28.51
CA MET A 34 -22.12 24.90 -27.88
C MET A 34 -23.27 25.68 -28.49
N LEU A 35 -23.80 25.19 -29.62
CA LEU A 35 -25.16 25.38 -30.15
C LEU A 35 -25.17 25.15 -31.67
N SER A 36 -25.22 23.88 -32.08
CA SER A 36 -26.00 23.43 -33.24
C SER A 36 -25.89 21.92 -33.40
N LEU A 37 -26.98 21.32 -33.89
CA LEU A 37 -27.15 19.94 -34.37
C LEU A 37 -27.86 18.96 -33.43
N THR A 38 -29.13 19.26 -33.16
CA THR A 38 -30.18 18.25 -33.34
C THR A 38 -30.42 17.99 -34.83
N ALA A 39 -30.48 16.70 -35.19
CA ALA A 39 -30.99 16.11 -36.44
C ALA A 39 -30.12 16.14 -37.72
N CYS A 40 -29.37 15.05 -37.97
CA CYS A 40 -29.45 14.21 -39.17
C CYS A 40 -28.48 13.01 -39.04
N GLY A 41 -28.92 11.84 -39.50
CA GLY A 41 -28.29 10.54 -39.19
C GLY A 41 -27.11 10.12 -40.06
N GLY A 42 -26.44 9.05 -39.59
CA GLY A 42 -25.75 8.03 -40.39
C GLY A 42 -24.40 8.42 -41.00
N LYS A 43 -23.34 7.77 -40.51
CA LYS A 43 -21.95 7.71 -41.02
C LYS A 43 -20.99 8.83 -40.57
N GLY A 44 -20.62 8.83 -39.29
CA GLY A 44 -19.54 9.67 -38.75
C GLY A 44 -18.66 9.03 -37.66
N SER A 45 -18.96 7.81 -37.18
CA SER A 45 -18.37 7.26 -35.95
C SER A 45 -16.95 6.68 -36.11
N GLU A 46 -16.60 6.09 -37.25
CA GLU A 46 -15.30 5.41 -37.41
C GLU A 46 -14.11 6.38 -37.56
N ALA A 47 -14.32 7.53 -38.21
CA ALA A 47 -13.26 8.53 -38.39
C ALA A 47 -12.91 9.23 -37.06
N GLN A 48 -13.91 9.49 -36.21
CA GLN A 48 -13.70 10.07 -34.89
C GLN A 48 -13.06 9.07 -33.91
N GLN A 49 -13.40 7.77 -33.99
CA GLN A 49 -12.74 6.73 -33.20
C GLN A 49 -11.27 6.56 -33.61
N ARG A 50 -10.96 6.48 -34.92
CA ARG A 50 -9.56 6.42 -35.38
C ARG A 50 -8.73 7.64 -34.98
N GLN A 51 -9.33 8.82 -34.97
CA GLN A 51 -8.64 10.04 -34.58
C GLN A 51 -8.37 10.08 -33.07
N ALA A 52 -9.28 9.53 -32.25
CA ALA A 52 -9.07 9.36 -30.81
C ALA A 52 -8.00 8.28 -30.50
N GLU A 53 -7.98 7.16 -31.23
CA GLU A 53 -6.95 6.12 -31.11
C GLU A 53 -5.55 6.66 -31.46
N LEU A 54 -5.43 7.43 -32.56
CA LEU A 54 -4.16 8.04 -32.96
C LEU A 54 -3.66 9.07 -31.94
N GLN A 55 -4.56 9.83 -31.30
CA GLN A 55 -4.20 10.76 -30.23
C GLN A 55 -3.78 10.03 -28.94
N ALA A 56 -4.45 8.92 -28.60
CA ALA A 56 -4.05 8.08 -27.48
C ALA A 56 -2.66 7.47 -27.70
N GLU A 57 -2.39 6.95 -28.89
CA GLU A 57 -1.10 6.34 -29.26
C GLU A 57 0.05 7.37 -29.26
N GLN A 58 -0.21 8.61 -29.71
CA GLN A 58 0.75 9.71 -29.63
C GLN A 58 1.03 10.12 -28.17
N SER A 59 0.00 10.18 -27.32
CA SER A 59 0.17 10.49 -25.90
C SER A 59 0.97 9.41 -25.15
N HIS A 60 0.75 8.13 -25.47
CA HIS A 60 1.54 7.01 -24.94
C HIS A 60 3.01 7.08 -25.38
N LYS A 61 3.29 7.47 -26.63
CA LYS A 61 4.66 7.69 -27.11
C LYS A 61 5.35 8.86 -26.41
N GLU A 62 4.65 9.95 -26.13
CA GLU A 62 5.24 11.10 -25.42
C GLU A 62 5.54 10.77 -23.95
N VAL A 63 4.65 10.03 -23.26
CA VAL A 63 4.86 9.57 -21.88
C VAL A 63 6.04 8.59 -21.80
N SER A 64 6.14 7.64 -22.73
CA SER A 64 7.25 6.68 -22.77
C SER A 64 8.61 7.34 -23.06
N LEU A 65 8.65 8.35 -23.93
CA LEU A 65 9.85 9.17 -24.16
C LEU A 65 10.30 9.91 -22.90
N ARG A 66 9.37 10.58 -22.18
CA ARG A 66 9.72 11.25 -20.91
C ARG A 66 10.17 10.28 -19.82
N ARG A 67 9.61 9.06 -19.80
CA ARG A 67 10.04 7.99 -18.87
C ARG A 67 11.47 7.55 -19.17
N ALA A 68 11.86 7.48 -20.44
CA ALA A 68 13.23 7.17 -20.85
C ALA A 68 14.23 8.28 -20.46
N GLU A 69 13.86 9.56 -20.66
CA GLU A 69 14.71 10.70 -20.28
C GLU A 69 14.95 10.80 -18.77
N MET A 70 13.92 10.52 -17.95
CA MET A 70 14.09 10.43 -16.49
C MET A 70 14.98 9.26 -16.07
N ARG A 71 14.98 8.15 -16.84
CA ARG A 71 15.82 6.97 -16.57
C ARG A 71 17.30 7.29 -16.68
N ASP A 72 17.68 8.02 -17.73
CA ASP A 72 19.07 8.40 -17.98
C ASP A 72 19.58 9.42 -16.94
N ALA A 73 18.75 10.40 -16.56
CA ALA A 73 19.11 11.37 -15.53
C ALA A 73 19.34 10.70 -14.16
N THR A 74 18.52 9.69 -13.82
CA THR A 74 18.58 9.02 -12.51
C THR A 74 19.75 8.04 -12.40
N GLN A 75 20.13 7.37 -13.48
CA GLN A 75 21.32 6.49 -13.50
C GLN A 75 22.62 7.29 -13.29
N ILE A 76 22.70 8.52 -13.81
CA ILE A 76 23.85 9.40 -13.63
C ILE A 76 24.00 9.84 -12.16
N GLU A 77 22.89 10.10 -11.48
CA GLU A 77 22.85 10.47 -10.06
C GLU A 77 23.30 9.29 -9.16
N MET A 78 22.79 8.08 -9.42
CA MET A 78 23.13 6.88 -8.63
C MET A 78 24.59 6.46 -8.80
N ALA A 79 25.17 6.64 -9.99
CA ALA A 79 26.58 6.36 -10.24
C ALA A 79 27.53 7.32 -9.50
N ARG A 80 27.10 8.55 -9.19
CA ARG A 80 27.90 9.52 -8.42
C ARG A 80 27.99 9.19 -6.93
N VAL A 81 26.95 8.59 -6.36
CA VAL A 81 26.88 8.25 -4.93
C VAL A 81 27.67 6.97 -4.60
N ALA A 82 27.91 6.11 -5.59
CA ALA A 82 28.59 4.81 -5.41
C ALA A 82 30.14 4.86 -5.44
N ALA A 83 30.77 6.04 -5.49
CA ALA A 83 32.23 6.14 -5.50
C ALA A 83 32.82 5.88 -4.10
N PRO A 84 33.78 4.94 -3.93
CA PRO A 84 34.33 4.60 -2.61
C PRO A 84 35.28 5.70 -2.09
N MET A 85 34.97 6.28 -0.92
CA MET A 85 35.89 7.11 -0.16
C MET A 85 37.04 6.25 0.40
N GLN A 86 38.27 6.48 -0.06
CA GLN A 86 39.47 5.93 0.55
C GLN A 86 39.78 6.68 1.86
N MET A 87 39.63 6.01 3.01
CA MET A 87 40.13 6.53 4.29
C MET A 87 41.60 6.17 4.50
N SER A 88 42.42 7.19 4.72
CA SER A 88 43.80 7.08 5.18
C SER A 88 43.84 6.69 6.67
N THR A 89 44.51 5.60 6.97
CA THR A 89 44.93 5.24 8.34
C THR A 89 46.03 6.20 8.80
N HIS A 90 45.95 6.75 10.02
CA HIS A 90 47.05 6.95 11.01
C HIS A 90 46.55 7.75 12.21
N GLY A 91 46.75 7.24 13.43
CA GLY A 91 46.58 8.02 14.67
C GLY A 91 46.28 7.17 15.90
N ALA A 92 47.32 6.60 16.52
CA ALA A 92 47.24 5.93 17.82
C ALA A 92 47.11 6.95 18.97
N VAL A 93 46.20 6.71 19.93
CA VAL A 93 46.26 7.32 21.27
C VAL A 93 45.84 6.30 22.34
N MET A 94 46.57 6.40 23.46
CA MET A 94 46.70 5.51 24.61
C MET A 94 45.42 5.10 25.33
N GLY A 95 45.47 3.90 25.91
CA GLY A 95 44.46 3.33 26.77
C GLY A 95 44.40 3.93 28.18
N MET A 96 43.17 4.04 28.68
CA MET A 96 42.84 3.98 30.10
C MET A 96 41.87 2.81 30.29
N ASN A 97 42.32 1.78 31.00
CA ASN A 97 41.49 0.66 31.44
C ASN A 97 40.57 1.15 32.56
N ILE A 98 39.32 1.44 32.22
CA ILE A 98 38.22 1.49 33.19
C ILE A 98 37.44 0.19 32.98
N THR A 99 37.63 -0.77 33.88
CA THR A 99 36.79 -1.97 33.93
C THR A 99 35.37 -1.54 34.31
N PRO A 100 34.36 -1.68 33.43
CA PRO A 100 32.99 -1.44 33.84
C PRO A 100 32.55 -2.62 34.72
N THR A 101 32.06 -2.30 35.91
CA THR A 101 31.30 -3.24 36.75
C THR A 101 30.11 -3.77 35.95
N PRO A 102 29.80 -5.08 36.02
CA PRO A 102 28.63 -5.63 35.37
C PRO A 102 27.40 -5.09 36.10
N SER A 103 26.84 -3.99 35.60
CA SER A 103 25.46 -3.62 35.91
C SER A 103 24.58 -4.69 35.30
N ASP A 104 23.66 -5.22 36.10
CA ASP A 104 22.60 -6.13 35.66
C ASP A 104 21.81 -5.47 34.52
N TYR A 105 22.24 -5.72 33.28
CA TYR A 105 21.36 -5.64 32.14
C TYR A 105 20.41 -6.82 32.28
N ALA A 106 19.33 -6.63 33.05
CA ALA A 106 18.15 -7.43 32.85
C ALA A 106 17.88 -7.38 31.34
N ALA A 107 17.97 -8.53 30.67
CA ALA A 107 17.60 -8.65 29.28
C ALA A 107 16.18 -8.11 29.16
N ILE A 108 16.04 -6.91 28.60
CA ILE A 108 14.74 -6.38 28.24
C ILE A 108 14.17 -7.44 27.31
N PRO A 109 13.03 -8.09 27.64
CA PRO A 109 12.42 -9.03 26.72
C PRO A 109 12.27 -8.30 25.40
N LEU A 110 12.83 -8.82 24.30
CA LEU A 110 12.49 -8.32 22.97
C LEU A 110 10.96 -8.31 22.94
N ALA A 111 10.35 -7.14 22.81
CA ALA A 111 8.92 -7.05 22.63
C ALA A 111 8.64 -7.81 21.33
N GLN A 112 8.01 -8.97 21.45
CA GLN A 112 7.57 -9.71 20.28
C GLN A 112 6.59 -8.81 19.53
N ASN A 113 6.85 -8.56 18.25
CA ASN A 113 5.86 -7.96 17.38
C ASN A 113 4.59 -8.81 17.49
N LYS A 114 3.53 -8.24 18.06
CA LYS A 114 2.26 -8.95 18.23
C LYS A 114 1.51 -8.89 16.91
N PHE A 115 1.81 -9.80 16.01
CA PHE A 115 0.95 -10.03 14.85
C PHE A 115 -0.16 -10.99 15.24
N GLU A 116 -1.41 -10.60 15.06
CA GLU A 116 -2.53 -11.51 15.27
C GLU A 116 -2.54 -12.58 14.17
N PRO A 117 -2.60 -13.87 14.54
CA PRO A 117 -2.74 -14.95 13.55
C PRO A 117 -4.02 -14.77 12.74
N LEU A 118 -3.90 -14.78 11.42
CA LEU A 118 -5.01 -14.65 10.49
C LEU A 118 -5.68 -16.00 10.24
N VAL A 119 -7.01 -16.01 10.26
CA VAL A 119 -7.81 -17.15 9.78
C VAL A 119 -8.02 -16.97 8.29
N GLN A 120 -7.28 -17.74 7.48
CA GLN A 120 -7.38 -17.70 6.02
C GLN A 120 -8.81 -17.90 5.53
N ASN A 121 -9.18 -17.15 4.50
CA ASN A 121 -10.49 -17.29 3.85
C ASN A 121 -10.72 -18.73 3.35
N GLY A 122 -11.90 -19.27 3.70
CA GLY A 122 -12.33 -20.60 3.30
C GLY A 122 -12.82 -20.67 1.85
N ILE A 123 -12.96 -21.89 1.33
CA ILE A 123 -13.65 -22.14 0.07
C ILE A 123 -15.16 -21.96 0.29
N MET A 124 -15.78 -21.12 -0.53
CA MET A 124 -17.22 -20.85 -0.54
C MET A 124 -17.89 -21.61 -1.69
N VAL A 125 -19.08 -22.16 -1.45
CA VAL A 125 -19.91 -22.77 -2.49
C VAL A 125 -20.78 -21.69 -3.12
N ALA A 126 -20.59 -21.42 -4.41
CA ALA A 126 -21.29 -20.33 -5.11
C ALA A 126 -22.82 -20.52 -5.14
N GLY A 127 -23.30 -21.77 -5.14
CA GLY A 127 -24.72 -22.07 -5.04
C GLY A 127 -25.37 -21.71 -3.70
N GLU A 128 -24.59 -21.60 -2.63
CA GLU A 128 -25.06 -21.27 -1.27
C GLU A 128 -24.82 -19.80 -0.95
N ILE A 129 -23.58 -19.35 -1.15
CA ILE A 129 -23.10 -18.00 -0.87
C ILE A 129 -22.52 -17.47 -2.18
N PRO A 130 -23.33 -16.92 -3.10
CA PRO A 130 -22.83 -16.47 -4.40
C PRO A 130 -22.08 -15.13 -4.35
N VAL A 131 -22.07 -14.45 -3.20
CA VAL A 131 -21.62 -13.05 -3.09
C VAL A 131 -20.47 -12.93 -2.11
N SER A 132 -19.38 -12.31 -2.56
CA SER A 132 -18.25 -11.89 -1.74
C SER A 132 -18.21 -10.36 -1.69
N THR A 133 -18.06 -9.76 -0.50
CA THR A 133 -17.97 -8.30 -0.32
C THR A 133 -16.76 -7.96 0.54
N PHE A 134 -15.97 -6.98 0.13
CA PHE A 134 -14.80 -6.53 0.87
C PHE A 134 -14.53 -5.02 0.68
N SER A 135 -13.83 -4.42 1.64
CA SER A 135 -13.27 -3.07 1.57
C SER A 135 -11.96 -3.09 0.79
N ILE A 136 -11.68 -2.02 0.04
CA ILE A 136 -10.39 -1.85 -0.66
C ILE A 136 -9.27 -1.30 0.23
N ASP A 137 -9.56 -1.07 1.51
CA ASP A 137 -8.61 -0.53 2.47
C ASP A 137 -7.42 -1.48 2.61
N VAL A 138 -6.33 -1.18 1.90
CA VAL A 138 -5.15 -2.02 1.80
C VAL A 138 -3.91 -1.24 2.17
N ASP A 139 -3.29 -1.67 3.27
CA ASP A 139 -1.98 -1.21 3.69
C ASP A 139 -0.88 -1.94 2.92
N THR A 140 0.37 -1.55 3.17
CA THR A 140 1.54 -2.20 2.59
C THR A 140 2.55 -2.67 3.65
N GLY A 141 2.19 -2.54 4.93
CA GLY A 141 3.07 -2.78 6.08
C GLY A 141 3.56 -4.22 6.21
N SER A 142 2.76 -5.21 5.81
CA SER A 142 3.13 -6.63 5.87
C SER A 142 4.30 -6.95 4.94
N TYR A 143 4.37 -6.34 3.76
CA TYR A 143 5.50 -6.53 2.84
C TYR A 143 6.79 -5.92 3.40
N ALA A 144 6.72 -4.70 3.93
CA ALA A 144 7.88 -4.04 4.54
C ALA A 144 8.41 -4.86 5.74
N THR A 145 7.50 -5.36 6.58
CA THR A 145 7.83 -6.26 7.69
C THR A 145 8.49 -7.56 7.20
N LEU A 146 7.90 -8.20 6.19
CA LEU A 146 8.45 -9.42 5.60
C LEU A 146 9.85 -9.18 5.06
N ARG A 147 10.06 -8.13 4.28
CA ARG A 147 11.37 -7.74 3.74
C ARG A 147 12.40 -7.57 4.84
N ARG A 148 12.05 -6.86 5.92
CA ARG A 148 12.92 -6.69 7.10
C ARG A 148 13.30 -8.04 7.70
N MET A 149 12.33 -8.89 8.03
CA MET A 149 12.58 -10.18 8.67
C MET A 149 13.48 -11.07 7.81
N LEU A 150 13.25 -11.11 6.50
CA LEU A 150 14.07 -11.88 5.58
C LEU A 150 15.51 -11.35 5.48
N ARG A 151 15.69 -10.03 5.52
CA ARG A 151 17.03 -9.41 5.58
C ARG A 151 17.76 -9.70 6.89
N GLU A 152 17.03 -9.90 7.99
CA GLU A 152 17.55 -10.36 9.28
C GLU A 152 17.80 -11.88 9.31
N GLY A 153 17.54 -12.59 8.21
CA GLY A 153 17.71 -14.04 8.14
C GLY A 153 16.63 -14.83 8.89
N ARG A 154 15.44 -14.25 9.07
CA ARG A 154 14.31 -14.85 9.79
C ARG A 154 13.07 -14.95 8.91
N LEU A 155 12.29 -16.02 9.11
CA LEU A 155 10.95 -16.13 8.53
C LEU A 155 9.92 -15.49 9.46
N PRO A 156 8.82 -14.92 8.92
CA PRO A 156 7.66 -14.55 9.73
C PRO A 156 7.05 -15.77 10.41
N GLU A 157 6.29 -15.52 11.48
CA GLU A 157 5.46 -16.57 12.06
C GLU A 157 4.38 -16.99 11.06
N LYS A 158 3.98 -18.26 11.09
CA LYS A 158 2.96 -18.75 10.16
C LYS A 158 1.62 -18.10 10.47
N GLY A 159 0.93 -17.61 9.44
CA GLY A 159 -0.37 -16.98 9.57
C GLY A 159 -0.32 -15.49 9.91
N THR A 160 0.86 -14.86 9.90
CA THR A 160 1.00 -13.42 10.19
C THR A 160 1.22 -12.57 8.95
N VAL A 161 1.35 -13.18 7.76
CA VAL A 161 1.58 -12.46 6.51
C VAL A 161 0.25 -12.11 5.88
N ARG A 162 -0.03 -10.83 5.66
CA ARG A 162 -1.25 -10.34 5.00
C ARG A 162 -1.01 -10.31 3.50
N VAL A 163 -1.65 -11.23 2.79
CA VAL A 163 -1.37 -11.49 1.36
C VAL A 163 -1.82 -10.32 0.50
N GLU A 164 -2.94 -9.69 0.84
CA GLU A 164 -3.46 -8.49 0.20
C GLU A 164 -2.50 -7.31 0.27
N GLU A 165 -1.79 -7.12 1.38
CA GLU A 165 -0.82 -6.03 1.51
C GLU A 165 0.45 -6.29 0.70
N MET A 166 0.86 -7.56 0.61
CA MET A 166 1.94 -7.94 -0.31
C MET A 166 1.55 -7.68 -1.76
N LEU A 167 0.34 -8.07 -2.15
CA LEU A 167 -0.18 -7.87 -3.50
C LEU A 167 -0.19 -6.39 -3.87
N ASN A 168 -0.69 -5.54 -2.96
CA ASN A 168 -0.88 -4.11 -3.19
C ASN A 168 0.38 -3.25 -2.96
N TYR A 169 1.47 -3.83 -2.44
CA TYR A 169 2.78 -3.17 -2.41
C TYR A 169 3.33 -2.93 -3.82
N PHE A 170 3.02 -3.77 -4.81
CA PHE A 170 3.59 -3.65 -6.15
C PHE A 170 2.71 -2.85 -7.11
N ALA A 171 3.37 -2.10 -8.01
CA ALA A 171 2.69 -1.44 -9.11
C ALA A 171 2.35 -2.45 -10.22
N TYR A 172 1.13 -2.31 -10.77
CA TYR A 172 0.66 -3.02 -11.96
C TYR A 172 0.20 -2.00 -13.00
N ASP A 173 0.40 -2.30 -14.28
CA ASP A 173 0.12 -1.41 -15.42
C ASP A 173 -1.34 -1.53 -15.85
N TYR A 174 -2.26 -1.17 -14.94
CA TYR A 174 -3.67 -1.07 -15.27
C TYR A 174 -3.96 0.18 -16.09
N PRO A 175 -4.83 0.11 -17.12
CA PRO A 175 -5.20 1.25 -17.93
C PRO A 175 -5.88 2.34 -17.08
N LEU A 176 -5.61 3.61 -17.38
CA LEU A 176 -6.30 4.72 -16.72
C LEU A 176 -7.80 4.75 -17.07
N PRO A 177 -8.67 5.26 -16.18
CA PRO A 177 -10.07 5.48 -16.51
C PRO A 177 -10.25 6.39 -17.71
N ALA A 178 -11.23 6.07 -18.56
CA ALA A 178 -11.66 6.95 -19.63
C ALA A 178 -12.12 8.30 -19.04
N LYS A 179 -11.70 9.42 -19.65
CA LYS A 179 -12.05 10.76 -19.16
C LYS A 179 -13.58 10.92 -19.04
N ASN A 180 -14.02 11.41 -17.88
CA ASN A 180 -15.39 11.87 -17.58
C ASN A 180 -16.48 10.82 -17.26
N THR A 181 -16.15 9.57 -16.90
CA THR A 181 -17.18 8.57 -16.54
C THR A 181 -17.13 8.07 -15.10
N ALA A 182 -15.94 7.84 -14.53
CA ALA A 182 -15.75 7.35 -13.17
C ALA A 182 -14.34 7.71 -12.64
N PRO A 183 -14.14 7.78 -11.31
CA PRO A 183 -12.83 8.11 -10.75
C PRO A 183 -11.79 6.98 -10.89
N PHE A 184 -12.21 5.77 -11.28
CA PHE A 184 -11.31 4.63 -11.43
C PHE A 184 -11.72 3.74 -12.61
N SER A 185 -10.74 3.04 -13.19
CA SER A 185 -10.95 1.94 -14.13
C SER A 185 -10.95 0.60 -13.40
N VAL A 186 -11.53 -0.40 -14.06
CA VAL A 186 -11.58 -1.78 -13.60
C VAL A 186 -11.00 -2.67 -14.69
N THR A 187 -10.06 -3.54 -14.31
CA THR A 187 -9.44 -4.53 -15.19
C THR A 187 -9.66 -5.90 -14.59
N THR A 188 -10.10 -6.85 -15.40
CA THR A 188 -10.26 -8.25 -14.99
C THR A 188 -9.48 -9.16 -15.91
N GLU A 189 -8.86 -10.18 -15.34
CA GLU A 189 -8.09 -11.17 -16.09
C GLU A 189 -8.24 -12.54 -15.43
N LEU A 190 -8.36 -13.59 -16.24
CA LEU A 190 -8.65 -14.94 -15.78
C LEU A 190 -7.74 -15.95 -16.47
N ALA A 191 -7.05 -16.78 -15.69
CA ALA A 191 -6.14 -17.82 -16.18
C ALA A 191 -6.15 -19.05 -15.25
N PRO A 192 -5.57 -20.20 -15.64
CA PRO A 192 -5.38 -21.33 -14.73
C PRO A 192 -4.61 -20.93 -13.46
N SER A 193 -5.02 -21.45 -12.29
CA SER A 193 -4.33 -21.18 -11.03
C SER A 193 -2.99 -21.92 -10.98
N PRO A 194 -1.89 -21.25 -10.57
CA PRO A 194 -0.62 -21.95 -10.35
C PRO A 194 -0.62 -22.83 -9.10
N TYR A 195 -1.59 -22.66 -8.20
CA TYR A 195 -1.63 -23.37 -6.92
C TYR A 195 -2.36 -24.71 -7.00
N ASN A 196 -3.34 -24.80 -7.91
CA ASN A 196 -4.18 -25.98 -8.10
C ASN A 196 -4.62 -26.09 -9.57
N ASP A 197 -4.27 -27.21 -10.21
CA ASP A 197 -4.53 -27.47 -11.63
C ASP A 197 -6.03 -27.53 -11.98
N ASP A 198 -6.90 -27.78 -11.00
CA ASP A 198 -8.36 -27.81 -11.19
C ASP A 198 -9.05 -26.46 -10.89
N MET A 199 -8.27 -25.42 -10.59
CA MET A 199 -8.76 -24.07 -10.27
C MET A 199 -8.33 -23.05 -11.32
N MET A 200 -9.13 -22.00 -11.45
CA MET A 200 -8.81 -20.78 -12.17
C MET A 200 -8.45 -19.69 -11.16
N LEU A 201 -7.61 -18.74 -11.56
CA LEU A 201 -7.29 -17.54 -10.81
C LEU A 201 -7.86 -16.32 -11.55
N LEU A 202 -8.74 -15.58 -10.87
CA LEU A 202 -9.32 -14.32 -11.33
C LEU A 202 -8.60 -13.17 -10.64
N ARG A 203 -8.03 -12.26 -11.42
CA ARG A 203 -7.49 -10.98 -10.95
C ARG A 203 -8.48 -9.86 -11.20
N ILE A 204 -8.71 -9.04 -10.19
CA ILE A 204 -9.48 -7.80 -10.27
C ILE A 204 -8.52 -6.66 -9.92
N GLY A 205 -8.27 -5.77 -10.87
CA GLY A 205 -7.43 -4.60 -10.73
C GLY A 205 -8.24 -3.31 -10.82
N LEU A 206 -8.03 -2.39 -9.89
CA LEU A 206 -8.59 -1.04 -9.88
C LEU A 206 -7.47 -0.03 -10.08
N LYS A 207 -7.70 1.01 -10.90
CA LYS A 207 -6.75 2.12 -11.08
C LYS A 207 -7.48 3.45 -10.98
N GLY A 208 -7.13 4.24 -9.98
CA GLY A 208 -7.58 5.63 -9.88
C GLY A 208 -7.07 6.47 -11.04
N TYR A 209 -7.81 7.50 -11.44
CA TYR A 209 -7.28 8.47 -12.41
C TYR A 209 -5.98 9.07 -11.89
N ASP A 210 -5.07 9.34 -12.81
CA ASP A 210 -3.81 9.99 -12.51
C ASP A 210 -3.93 11.48 -12.85
N LEU A 211 -3.60 12.34 -11.89
CA LEU A 211 -3.53 13.77 -12.10
C LEU A 211 -2.07 14.16 -12.27
N PRO A 212 -1.72 14.89 -13.35
CA PRO A 212 -0.42 15.54 -13.42
C PRO A 212 -0.19 16.36 -12.14
N LYS A 213 1.03 16.37 -11.60
CA LYS A 213 1.37 17.11 -10.37
C LYS A 213 0.90 18.57 -10.41
N SER A 214 0.91 19.21 -11.57
CA SER A 214 0.42 20.58 -11.77
C SER A 214 -1.07 20.79 -11.51
N GLN A 215 -1.87 19.71 -11.42
CA GLN A 215 -3.31 19.73 -11.18
C GLN A 215 -3.69 19.32 -9.75
N LEU A 216 -2.74 18.82 -8.93
CA LEU A 216 -2.99 18.39 -7.55
C LEU A 216 -3.27 19.56 -6.59
N GLY A 217 -3.10 20.80 -7.05
CA GLY A 217 -3.17 21.99 -6.20
C GLY A 217 -1.90 22.19 -5.36
N ALA A 218 -1.85 23.30 -4.63
CA ALA A 218 -0.74 23.60 -3.74
C ALA A 218 -0.84 22.78 -2.44
N SER A 219 0.31 22.41 -1.89
CA SER A 219 0.44 21.59 -0.68
C SER A 219 1.06 22.38 0.46
N ASN A 220 0.49 22.26 1.66
CA ASN A 220 1.07 22.68 2.92
C ASN A 220 1.47 21.44 3.71
N LEU A 221 2.78 21.17 3.74
CA LEU A 221 3.36 20.00 4.38
C LEU A 221 4.08 20.41 5.68
N VAL A 222 3.65 19.85 6.80
CA VAL A 222 4.31 20.03 8.09
C VAL A 222 5.02 18.75 8.48
N PHE A 223 6.35 18.78 8.47
CA PHE A 223 7.18 17.67 8.89
C PHE A 223 7.33 17.68 10.41
N LEU A 224 6.80 16.66 11.07
CA LEU A 224 6.97 16.41 12.50
C LEU A 224 7.99 15.29 12.70
N LEU A 225 9.20 15.67 13.10
CA LEU A 225 10.38 14.79 13.01
C LEU A 225 10.89 14.41 14.40
N ASP A 226 11.02 13.10 14.63
CA ASP A 226 11.75 12.56 15.75
C ASP A 226 13.25 12.79 15.57
N VAL A 227 13.86 13.50 16.53
CA VAL A 227 15.31 13.70 16.59
C VAL A 227 15.87 13.17 17.91
N SER A 228 15.20 12.22 18.56
CA SER A 228 15.68 11.57 19.78
C SER A 228 17.00 10.82 19.54
N GLY A 229 17.71 10.49 20.62
CA GLY A 229 18.99 9.78 20.53
C GLY A 229 18.93 8.42 19.82
N SER A 230 17.77 7.74 19.82
CA SER A 230 17.58 6.46 19.15
C SER A 230 17.55 6.57 17.62
N MET A 231 17.30 7.78 17.10
CA MET A 231 17.29 8.09 15.66
C MET A 231 18.69 8.24 15.03
N ALA A 232 19.77 8.05 15.80
CA ALA A 232 21.14 8.31 15.35
C ALA A 232 21.70 7.32 14.31
N SER A 233 21.12 6.13 14.15
CA SER A 233 21.63 5.10 13.22
C SER A 233 21.38 5.46 11.75
N ALA A 234 22.20 4.93 10.84
CA ALA A 234 22.18 5.29 9.41
C ALA A 234 20.84 5.02 8.71
N ASP A 235 20.10 4.03 9.18
CA ASP A 235 18.77 3.62 8.73
C ASP A 235 17.62 4.45 9.34
N LYS A 236 17.92 5.51 10.12
CA LYS A 236 16.95 6.38 10.80
C LYS A 236 17.04 7.84 10.38
N LEU A 237 17.43 8.78 11.25
CA LEU A 237 17.47 10.21 10.93
C LEU A 237 18.29 10.54 9.66
N PRO A 238 19.47 9.93 9.42
CA PRO A 238 20.21 10.15 8.17
C PRO A 238 19.43 9.69 6.92
N LEU A 239 18.71 8.57 7.01
CA LEU A 239 17.84 8.10 5.93
C LEU A 239 16.64 9.03 5.76
N LEU A 240 16.00 9.46 6.85
CA LEU A 240 14.90 10.41 6.86
C LEU A 240 15.29 11.77 6.25
N GLN A 241 16.45 12.32 6.59
CA GLN A 241 16.98 13.54 5.98
C GLN A 241 17.10 13.37 4.46
N THR A 242 17.63 12.23 4.01
CA THR A 242 17.78 11.94 2.58
C THR A 242 16.41 11.78 1.90
N ALA A 243 15.47 11.09 2.55
CA ALA A 243 14.10 10.89 2.09
C ALA A 243 13.34 12.21 1.92
N LEU A 244 13.44 13.12 2.90
CA LEU A 244 12.79 14.44 2.84
C LEU A 244 13.44 15.37 1.82
N LYS A 245 14.75 15.24 1.55
CA LYS A 245 15.39 15.95 0.44
C LYS A 245 14.83 15.50 -0.91
N LEU A 246 14.60 14.20 -1.11
CA LEU A 246 13.94 13.68 -2.32
C LEU A 246 12.52 14.25 -2.47
N LEU A 247 11.75 14.26 -1.38
CA LEU A 247 10.40 14.81 -1.34
C LEU A 247 10.37 16.30 -1.69
N THR A 248 11.16 17.11 -0.97
CA THR A 248 11.18 18.56 -1.11
C THR A 248 11.67 19.02 -2.48
N ALA A 249 12.52 18.23 -3.15
CA ALA A 249 12.93 18.48 -4.53
C ALA A 249 11.77 18.38 -5.55
N GLN A 250 10.65 17.77 -5.18
CA GLN A 250 9.46 17.65 -6.03
C GLN A 250 8.48 18.82 -5.87
N LEU A 251 8.72 19.73 -4.91
CA LEU A 251 7.80 20.81 -4.57
C LEU A 251 7.99 22.03 -5.46
N SER A 252 6.92 22.79 -5.59
CA SER A 252 6.81 24.02 -6.36
C SER A 252 6.81 25.27 -5.45
N ALA A 253 6.84 26.46 -6.08
CA ALA A 253 6.77 27.72 -5.35
C ALA A 253 5.43 27.95 -4.62
N GLN A 254 4.37 27.26 -5.04
CA GLN A 254 3.04 27.37 -4.44
C GLN A 254 2.94 26.55 -3.15
N ASP A 255 3.82 25.57 -2.99
CA ASP A 255 3.83 24.70 -1.83
C ASP A 255 4.47 25.40 -0.62
N LYS A 256 4.10 24.93 0.56
CA LYS A 256 4.60 25.40 1.86
C LYS A 256 5.15 24.24 2.66
N VAL A 257 6.30 24.46 3.27
CA VAL A 257 6.95 23.48 4.15
C VAL A 257 7.23 24.10 5.51
N SER A 258 6.83 23.39 6.55
CA SER A 258 7.22 23.69 7.93
C SER A 258 7.89 22.46 8.55
N ILE A 259 8.81 22.67 9.49
CA ILE A 259 9.53 21.60 10.17
C ILE A 259 9.42 21.82 11.67
N VAL A 260 8.86 20.84 12.36
CA VAL A 260 8.79 20.71 13.81
C VAL A 260 9.61 19.50 14.19
N VAL A 261 10.53 19.66 15.13
CA VAL A 261 11.28 18.55 15.71
C VAL A 261 10.77 18.27 17.11
N TYR A 262 10.83 17.02 17.53
CA TYR A 262 10.62 16.65 18.92
C TYR A 262 11.71 15.70 19.41
N ALA A 263 12.15 15.98 20.62
CA ALA A 263 12.95 15.12 21.48
C ALA A 263 12.60 15.56 22.91
N GLY A 264 13.56 16.02 23.73
CA GLY A 264 13.29 16.42 25.12
C GLY A 264 12.32 17.61 25.22
N ALA A 265 12.22 18.40 24.15
CA ALA A 265 11.24 19.46 23.94
C ALA A 265 10.85 19.52 22.45
N ALA A 266 9.69 20.09 22.16
CA ALA A 266 9.28 20.40 20.79
C ALA A 266 9.83 21.76 20.34
N GLY A 267 10.29 21.84 19.08
CA GLY A 267 10.86 23.07 18.51
C GLY A 267 10.52 23.24 17.03
N VAL A 268 10.26 24.49 16.63
CA VAL A 268 10.04 24.85 15.22
C VAL A 268 11.39 25.17 14.58
N VAL A 269 11.77 24.39 13.58
CA VAL A 269 12.99 24.60 12.78
C VAL A 269 12.68 25.46 11.55
N LEU A 270 11.49 25.28 10.96
CA LEU A 270 11.07 26.01 9.77
C LEU A 270 9.57 26.34 9.82
N ASP A 271 9.21 27.56 9.44
CA ASP A 271 7.85 28.12 9.54
C ASP A 271 7.38 28.64 8.18
N GLY A 272 6.79 27.76 7.36
CA GLY A 272 6.12 28.11 6.10
C GLY A 272 7.04 28.57 4.95
N ALA A 273 8.20 27.93 4.78
CA ALA A 273 9.07 28.18 3.64
C ALA A 273 8.39 27.78 2.31
N SER A 274 8.78 28.43 1.21
CA SER A 274 8.27 28.04 -0.12
C SER A 274 8.88 26.72 -0.56
N GLY A 275 8.09 25.85 -1.19
CA GLY A 275 8.52 24.51 -1.59
C GLY A 275 9.67 24.50 -2.59
N ASN A 276 9.85 25.55 -3.39
CA ASN A 276 10.98 25.67 -4.31
C ASN A 276 12.23 26.33 -3.70
N ASP A 277 12.20 26.74 -2.42
CA ASP A 277 13.37 27.24 -1.71
C ASP A 277 14.26 26.07 -1.23
N THR A 278 14.79 25.35 -2.22
CA THR A 278 15.59 24.13 -2.02
C THR A 278 16.80 24.36 -1.12
N GLN A 279 17.37 25.57 -1.11
CA GLN A 279 18.51 25.91 -0.26
C GLN A 279 18.12 25.97 1.21
N THR A 280 17.07 26.73 1.54
CA THR A 280 16.56 26.83 2.92
C THR A 280 16.10 25.47 3.43
N LEU A 281 15.38 24.71 2.59
CA LEU A 281 14.87 23.38 2.95
C LEU A 281 16.01 22.38 3.21
N THR A 282 16.99 22.31 2.30
CA THR A 282 18.15 21.42 2.44
C THR A 282 18.96 21.78 3.68
N TYR A 283 19.22 23.08 3.89
CA TYR A 283 19.95 23.55 5.06
C TYR A 283 19.23 23.18 6.37
N ALA A 284 17.92 23.43 6.46
CA ALA A 284 17.13 23.09 7.64
C ALA A 284 17.17 21.59 7.96
N LEU A 285 17.10 20.73 6.94
CA LEU A 285 17.19 19.28 7.10
C LEU A 285 18.59 18.82 7.53
N GLU A 286 19.66 19.42 6.99
CA GLU A 286 21.05 19.07 7.31
C GLU A 286 21.48 19.47 8.73
N GLN A 287 20.81 20.46 9.33
CA GLN A 287 21.07 20.87 10.72
C GLN A 287 20.42 19.96 11.76
N LEU A 288 19.58 19.00 11.34
CA LEU A 288 18.96 18.05 12.26
C LEU A 288 20.02 17.09 12.82
N SER A 289 20.01 16.90 14.14
CA SER A 289 20.91 16.00 14.85
C SER A 289 20.16 15.21 15.91
N ALA A 290 20.45 13.92 16.03
CA ALA A 290 19.86 13.05 17.04
C ALA A 290 20.37 13.39 18.46
N GLY A 291 19.47 13.57 19.42
CA GLY A 291 19.80 13.80 20.82
C GLY A 291 18.59 14.06 21.73
N GLY A 292 18.72 13.73 23.02
CA GLY A 292 17.66 13.93 24.03
C GLY A 292 16.70 12.72 24.19
N SER A 293 15.83 12.81 25.20
CA SER A 293 14.70 11.88 25.42
C SER A 293 13.52 12.23 24.50
N THR A 294 12.42 11.46 24.50
CA THR A 294 11.27 11.71 23.61
C THR A 294 10.15 12.51 24.31
N ASN A 295 9.51 13.47 23.62
CA ASN A 295 8.32 14.21 24.07
C ASN A 295 7.39 14.52 22.88
N GLY A 296 6.70 13.51 22.37
CA GLY A 296 5.91 13.58 21.14
C GLY A 296 4.65 14.46 21.23
N GLY A 297 4.05 14.56 22.42
CA GLY A 297 2.76 15.22 22.60
C GLY A 297 2.73 16.72 22.30
N GLN A 298 3.77 17.45 22.71
CA GLN A 298 3.89 18.88 22.37
C GLN A 298 4.20 19.08 20.87
N GLY A 299 4.93 18.15 20.27
CA GLY A 299 5.31 18.19 18.86
C GLY A 299 4.11 18.19 17.92
N ILE A 300 3.16 17.26 18.11
CA ILE A 300 1.98 17.17 17.24
C ILE A 300 1.05 18.37 17.37
N THR A 301 0.89 18.90 18.57
CA THR A 301 0.09 20.12 18.78
C THR A 301 0.70 21.30 18.02
N GLN A 302 2.02 21.49 18.10
CA GLN A 302 2.72 22.53 17.34
C GLN A 302 2.65 22.31 15.83
N ALA A 303 2.75 21.07 15.37
CA ALA A 303 2.62 20.72 13.96
C ALA A 303 1.25 21.11 13.41
N TYR A 304 0.16 20.78 14.10
CA TYR A 304 -1.19 21.18 13.69
C TYR A 304 -1.41 22.69 13.78
N GLN A 305 -0.77 23.40 14.72
CA GLN A 305 -0.82 24.86 14.76
C GLN A 305 -0.17 25.49 13.52
N LEU A 306 0.99 24.98 13.08
CA LEU A 306 1.64 25.44 11.85
C LEU A 306 0.82 25.06 10.61
N ALA A 307 0.23 23.87 10.59
CA ALA A 307 -0.64 23.43 9.50
C ALA A 307 -1.84 24.37 9.34
N LYS A 308 -2.47 24.79 10.45
CA LYS A 308 -3.54 25.80 10.44
C LYS A 308 -3.05 27.18 10.03
N LYS A 309 -1.89 27.60 10.52
CA LYS A 309 -1.32 28.92 10.23
C LYS A 309 -1.07 29.12 8.74
N HIS A 310 -0.58 28.08 8.06
CA HIS A 310 -0.28 28.10 6.63
C HIS A 310 -1.32 27.35 5.79
N PHE A 311 -2.54 27.20 6.31
CA PHE A 311 -3.58 26.42 5.66
C PHE A 311 -3.86 26.95 4.24
N ILE A 312 -3.88 26.05 3.27
CA ILE A 312 -4.16 26.35 1.87
C ILE A 312 -5.60 25.91 1.56
N PRO A 313 -6.55 26.85 1.36
CA PRO A 313 -7.91 26.50 0.96
C PRO A 313 -7.93 25.74 -0.36
N HIS A 314 -8.67 24.63 -0.40
CA HIS A 314 -8.74 23.72 -1.56
C HIS A 314 -7.38 23.13 -1.99
N GLY A 315 -6.35 23.26 -1.14
CA GLY A 315 -5.06 22.61 -1.31
C GLY A 315 -4.91 21.39 -0.40
N ILE A 316 -3.78 20.72 -0.52
CA ILE A 316 -3.43 19.58 0.32
C ILE A 316 -2.84 20.14 1.62
N ASN A 317 -3.43 19.81 2.78
CA ASN A 317 -2.89 20.19 4.08
C ASN A 317 -2.58 18.92 4.87
N ARG A 318 -1.31 18.69 5.20
CA ARG A 318 -0.84 17.40 5.71
C ARG A 318 0.25 17.58 6.76
N VAL A 319 0.10 16.88 7.89
CA VAL A 319 1.19 16.62 8.83
C VAL A 319 1.84 15.27 8.45
N ILE A 320 3.16 15.22 8.37
CA ILE A 320 3.93 13.99 8.15
C ILE A 320 4.77 13.75 9.41
N LEU A 321 4.38 12.76 10.20
CA LEU A 321 5.10 12.29 11.38
C LEU A 321 6.15 11.26 10.97
N ALA A 322 7.41 11.45 11.37
CA ALA A 322 8.48 10.48 11.14
C ALA A 322 9.18 10.10 12.45
N THR A 323 9.23 8.81 12.78
CA THR A 323 9.74 8.27 14.05
C THR A 323 10.30 6.85 13.92
N ASP A 324 11.07 6.40 14.91
CA ASP A 324 11.48 5.00 15.08
C ASP A 324 10.58 4.21 16.04
N GLY A 325 9.38 4.75 16.36
CA GLY A 325 8.30 4.03 17.04
C GLY A 325 8.02 4.48 18.46
N ASP A 326 8.78 5.43 19.01
CA ASP A 326 8.64 5.92 20.40
C ASP A 326 7.81 7.21 20.51
N PHE A 327 6.71 7.33 19.75
CA PHE A 327 5.86 8.53 19.81
C PHE A 327 5.10 8.69 21.14
N ASN A 328 5.01 7.62 21.95
CA ASN A 328 4.19 7.53 23.17
C ASN A 328 4.72 8.28 24.40
N VAL A 329 5.91 8.89 24.33
CA VAL A 329 6.45 9.62 25.49
C VAL A 329 5.86 11.03 25.50
N GLY A 330 4.86 11.29 26.34
CA GLY A 330 4.45 12.66 26.73
C GLY A 330 2.98 13.04 26.57
N MET A 331 2.14 12.23 25.89
CA MET A 331 0.68 12.38 25.99
C MET A 331 0.16 11.45 27.08
N THR A 332 -0.56 12.01 28.06
CA THR A 332 -1.13 11.26 29.19
C THR A 332 -2.34 10.41 28.81
N ASP A 333 -2.90 10.54 27.61
CA ASP A 333 -4.01 9.72 27.11
C ASP A 333 -3.94 9.50 25.59
N PHE A 334 -4.04 8.24 25.14
CA PHE A 334 -4.02 7.86 23.74
C PHE A 334 -5.32 8.26 23.02
N ASP A 335 -6.44 8.22 23.72
CA ASP A 335 -7.75 8.58 23.16
C ASP A 335 -7.81 10.08 22.83
N ASP A 336 -7.14 10.92 23.62
CA ASP A 336 -7.01 12.36 23.35
C ASP A 336 -6.23 12.64 22.06
N LEU A 337 -5.19 11.84 21.78
CA LEU A 337 -4.41 11.95 20.55
C LEU A 337 -5.25 11.58 19.32
N ILE A 338 -5.99 10.48 19.38
CA ILE A 338 -6.92 10.09 18.32
C ILE A 338 -7.97 11.19 18.10
N ALA A 339 -8.58 11.69 19.18
CA ALA A 339 -9.61 12.73 19.10
C ALA A 339 -9.07 14.03 18.48
N LEU A 340 -7.81 14.39 18.77
CA LEU A 340 -7.14 15.51 18.12
C LEU A 340 -7.00 15.25 16.62
N ILE A 341 -6.47 14.09 16.22
CA ILE A 341 -6.23 13.76 14.81
C ILE A 341 -7.55 13.73 14.02
N GLU A 342 -8.59 13.09 14.55
CA GLU A 342 -9.92 13.04 13.91
C GLU A 342 -10.51 14.45 13.73
N LYS A 343 -10.36 15.30 14.75
CA LYS A 343 -10.80 16.71 14.69
C LYS A 343 -10.04 17.51 13.64
N GLU A 344 -8.73 17.32 13.52
CA GLU A 344 -7.92 18.06 12.53
C GLU A 344 -8.16 17.54 11.11
N LYS A 345 -8.38 16.23 10.96
CA LYS A 345 -8.87 15.62 9.72
C LYS A 345 -10.19 16.27 9.27
N ASP A 346 -11.14 16.48 10.18
CA ASP A 346 -12.41 17.15 9.86
C ASP A 346 -12.24 18.62 9.46
N HIS A 347 -11.14 19.26 9.85
CA HIS A 347 -10.74 20.58 9.36
C HIS A 347 -9.93 20.53 8.05
N GLY A 348 -9.79 19.35 7.43
CA GLY A 348 -9.08 19.16 6.17
C GLY A 348 -7.57 19.06 6.32
N ILE A 349 -7.04 18.78 7.52
CA ILE A 349 -5.61 18.55 7.75
C ILE A 349 -5.39 17.07 8.09
N GLY A 350 -4.86 16.31 7.13
CA GLY A 350 -4.60 14.89 7.34
C GLY A 350 -3.28 14.59 8.06
N LEU A 351 -3.07 13.32 8.43
CA LEU A 351 -1.84 12.81 9.02
C LEU A 351 -1.28 11.66 8.17
N THR A 352 0.03 11.66 7.92
CA THR A 352 0.80 10.54 7.37
C THR A 352 1.86 10.16 8.40
N THR A 353 2.08 8.87 8.61
CA THR A 353 3.09 8.37 9.55
C THR A 353 4.18 7.59 8.81
N LEU A 354 5.44 7.86 9.12
CA LEU A 354 6.61 7.25 8.51
C LEU A 354 7.48 6.60 9.58
N GLY A 355 7.67 5.28 9.46
CA GLY A 355 8.52 4.49 10.34
C GLY A 355 9.95 4.37 9.85
N PHE A 356 10.91 4.39 10.77
CA PHE A 356 12.33 4.24 10.45
C PHE A 356 13.10 3.31 11.40
N GLY A 357 14.04 2.56 10.82
CA GLY A 357 15.04 1.76 11.52
C GLY A 357 14.55 0.47 12.19
N LEU A 358 15.50 -0.35 12.63
CA LEU A 358 15.26 -1.67 13.24
C LEU A 358 15.11 -1.55 14.77
N GLY A 359 14.01 -2.03 15.37
CA GLY A 359 13.81 -1.98 16.84
C GLY A 359 12.36 -2.12 17.30
N ASN A 360 12.12 -1.98 18.63
CA ASN A 360 10.82 -2.03 19.33
C ASN A 360 9.79 -1.06 18.71
N TYR A 361 9.20 -1.47 17.60
CA TYR A 361 8.38 -0.60 16.78
C TYR A 361 6.90 -0.87 17.05
N ASN A 362 6.13 0.19 17.25
CA ASN A 362 4.68 0.09 17.43
C ASN A 362 3.98 0.34 16.09
N ASP A 363 4.12 -0.62 15.15
CA ASP A 363 3.51 -0.58 13.80
C ASP A 363 2.02 -0.30 13.89
N GLN A 364 1.34 -1.04 14.76
CA GLN A 364 -0.09 -0.93 14.96
C GLN A 364 -0.52 0.48 15.39
N LEU A 365 0.28 1.15 16.23
CA LEU A 365 -0.02 2.51 16.65
C LEU A 365 0.11 3.49 15.49
N MET A 366 1.22 3.44 14.74
CA MET A 366 1.45 4.38 13.64
C MET A 366 0.44 4.20 12.51
N GLU A 367 0.05 2.97 12.23
CA GLU A 367 -1.04 2.59 11.33
C GLU A 367 -2.36 3.21 11.82
N GLN A 368 -2.75 2.94 13.08
CA GLN A 368 -3.98 3.51 13.66
C GLN A 368 -4.02 5.04 13.60
N LEU A 369 -2.91 5.73 13.89
CA LEU A 369 -2.88 7.20 13.80
C LEU A 369 -3.08 7.70 12.37
N ALA A 370 -2.50 7.03 11.38
CA ALA A 370 -2.65 7.38 9.96
C ALA A 370 -4.11 7.18 9.49
N ASP A 371 -4.70 6.03 9.82
CA ASP A 371 -6.11 5.70 9.49
C ASP A 371 -7.06 6.78 10.04
N LYS A 372 -6.87 7.13 11.32
CA LYS A 372 -7.66 8.17 12.00
C LYS A 372 -7.44 9.56 11.41
N GLY A 373 -6.30 9.78 10.77
CA GLY A 373 -5.92 11.03 10.11
C GLY A 373 -6.20 11.09 8.61
N ASN A 374 -6.90 10.10 8.04
CA ASN A 374 -7.17 10.00 6.60
C ASN A 374 -5.89 10.12 5.76
N GLY A 375 -4.84 9.41 6.17
CA GLY A 375 -3.60 9.29 5.43
C GLY A 375 -2.94 7.94 5.65
N ASN A 376 -1.69 7.84 5.21
CA ASN A 376 -1.06 6.55 5.01
C ASN A 376 0.03 6.31 6.05
N TYR A 377 0.24 5.03 6.39
CA TYR A 377 1.42 4.57 7.10
C TYR A 377 2.42 3.95 6.10
N ALA A 378 3.72 4.24 6.27
CA ALA A 378 4.78 3.58 5.53
C ALA A 378 6.03 3.35 6.38
N TYR A 379 6.69 2.21 6.20
CA TYR A 379 7.97 1.91 6.84
C TYR A 379 9.12 2.04 5.85
N ILE A 380 10.04 2.96 6.11
CA ILE A 380 11.16 3.30 5.22
C ILE A 380 12.45 2.70 5.77
N ASP A 381 12.89 1.61 5.14
CA ASP A 381 14.12 0.88 5.49
C ASP A 381 15.26 1.11 4.48
N THR A 382 14.96 1.69 3.32
CA THR A 382 15.93 1.96 2.25
C THR A 382 15.63 3.25 1.54
N LEU A 383 16.63 3.77 0.82
CA LEU A 383 16.45 4.92 -0.06
C LEU A 383 15.47 4.63 -1.22
N ASN A 384 15.42 3.39 -1.69
CA ASN A 384 14.48 3.00 -2.74
C ASN A 384 13.04 3.03 -2.21
N GLU A 385 12.83 2.53 -0.99
CA GLU A 385 11.53 2.64 -0.31
C GLU A 385 11.13 4.10 -0.08
N ALA A 386 12.08 4.94 0.39
CA ALA A 386 11.84 6.36 0.56
C ALA A 386 11.38 7.03 -0.74
N ARG A 387 12.01 6.69 -1.87
CA ARG A 387 11.61 7.18 -3.20
C ARG A 387 10.22 6.69 -3.57
N LYS A 388 9.93 5.40 -3.43
CA LYS A 388 8.61 4.82 -3.70
C LYS A 388 7.52 5.63 -2.99
N VAL A 389 7.63 5.73 -1.66
CA VAL A 389 6.62 6.33 -0.79
C VAL A 389 6.51 7.84 -1.02
N LEU A 390 7.63 8.56 -1.08
CA LEU A 390 7.63 10.03 -1.04
C LEU A 390 7.74 10.71 -2.42
N VAL A 391 8.08 9.98 -3.48
CA VAL A 391 8.24 10.55 -4.83
C VAL A 391 7.24 9.94 -5.79
N ASP A 392 7.16 8.61 -5.83
CA ASP A 392 6.35 7.88 -6.81
C ASP A 392 4.88 7.81 -6.39
N GLU A 393 4.61 7.55 -5.11
CA GLU A 393 3.27 7.32 -4.55
C GLU A 393 2.70 8.52 -3.79
N LEU A 394 3.49 9.59 -3.63
CA LEU A 394 3.08 10.77 -2.89
C LEU A 394 1.75 11.34 -3.40
N SER A 395 1.60 11.46 -4.72
CA SER A 395 0.36 11.97 -5.33
C SER A 395 -0.86 11.11 -4.99
N SER A 396 -0.67 9.79 -4.91
CA SER A 396 -1.70 8.84 -4.47
C SER A 396 -2.03 8.98 -3.00
N SER A 397 -1.04 9.22 -2.14
CA SER A 397 -1.27 9.41 -0.70
C SER A 397 -1.90 10.76 -0.34
N LEU A 398 -1.68 11.79 -1.17
CA LEU A 398 -2.07 13.16 -0.83
C LEU A 398 -3.44 13.57 -1.38
N PHE A 399 -3.87 13.00 -2.51
CA PHE A 399 -5.08 13.42 -3.20
C PHE A 399 -6.10 12.28 -3.31
N THR A 400 -7.05 12.24 -2.36
CA THR A 400 -8.16 11.29 -2.35
C THR A 400 -9.14 11.59 -3.49
N ILE A 401 -9.45 10.60 -4.31
CA ILE A 401 -10.36 10.72 -5.46
C ILE A 401 -11.69 10.01 -5.22
N ALA A 402 -11.73 9.04 -4.31
CA ALA A 402 -12.93 8.33 -3.88
C ALA A 402 -12.78 7.89 -2.42
N LYS A 403 -13.89 7.92 -1.69
CA LYS A 403 -14.04 7.46 -0.30
C LYS A 403 -15.04 6.30 -0.24
N ASP A 404 -15.02 5.51 0.83
CA ASP A 404 -15.98 4.44 1.07
C ASP A 404 -16.10 3.43 -0.07
N VAL A 405 -14.96 3.06 -0.65
CA VAL A 405 -14.95 2.18 -1.81
C VAL A 405 -15.13 0.73 -1.37
N LYS A 406 -16.20 0.11 -1.86
CA LYS A 406 -16.58 -1.27 -1.57
C LYS A 406 -16.63 -2.08 -2.84
N VAL A 407 -16.08 -3.29 -2.79
CA VAL A 407 -16.13 -4.25 -3.89
C VAL A 407 -17.07 -5.38 -3.51
N GLN A 408 -17.98 -5.72 -4.43
CA GLN A 408 -18.83 -6.89 -4.32
C GLN A 408 -18.74 -7.71 -5.61
N VAL A 409 -18.43 -9.00 -5.48
CA VAL A 409 -18.41 -9.95 -6.60
C VAL A 409 -19.53 -10.95 -6.40
N GLU A 410 -20.41 -11.07 -7.40
CA GLU A 410 -21.48 -12.06 -7.45
C GLU A 410 -21.13 -13.14 -8.48
N PHE A 411 -20.85 -14.36 -8.04
CA PHE A 411 -20.48 -15.49 -8.89
C PHE A 411 -21.70 -16.16 -9.49
N ASN A 412 -21.58 -16.56 -10.76
CA ASN A 412 -22.63 -17.29 -11.44
C ASN A 412 -22.59 -18.78 -11.05
N PRO A 413 -23.56 -19.30 -10.27
CA PRO A 413 -23.53 -20.69 -9.79
C PRO A 413 -23.71 -21.73 -10.91
N ALA A 414 -24.10 -21.31 -12.12
CA ALA A 414 -24.17 -22.20 -13.27
C ALA A 414 -22.79 -22.52 -13.88
N LEU A 415 -21.80 -21.64 -13.66
CA LEU A 415 -20.45 -21.79 -14.19
C LEU A 415 -19.42 -22.02 -13.08
N VAL A 416 -19.52 -21.27 -11.98
CA VAL A 416 -18.64 -21.35 -10.82
C VAL A 416 -19.31 -22.22 -9.78
N SER A 417 -18.64 -23.27 -9.35
CA SER A 417 -19.10 -24.09 -8.24
C SER A 417 -18.58 -23.61 -6.90
N GLU A 418 -17.31 -23.21 -6.86
CA GLU A 418 -16.60 -22.82 -5.66
C GLU A 418 -15.75 -21.58 -5.94
N TYR A 419 -15.56 -20.74 -4.92
CA TYR A 419 -14.60 -19.65 -4.99
C TYR A 419 -13.92 -19.40 -3.64
N ARG A 420 -12.77 -18.73 -3.69
CA ARG A 420 -12.02 -18.30 -2.51
C ARG A 420 -11.34 -16.96 -2.79
N LEU A 421 -11.56 -15.97 -1.92
CA LEU A 421 -10.79 -14.72 -1.93
C LEU A 421 -9.42 -14.98 -1.30
N ILE A 422 -8.34 -14.59 -1.95
CA ILE A 422 -6.98 -14.69 -1.41
C ILE A 422 -6.62 -13.37 -0.72
N GLY A 423 -6.32 -13.43 0.58
CA GLY A 423 -6.12 -12.24 1.40
C GLY A 423 -7.44 -11.57 1.80
N TYR A 424 -7.38 -10.33 2.27
CA TYR A 424 -8.52 -9.49 2.66
C TYR A 424 -9.36 -10.07 3.82
N GLU A 425 -8.81 -10.98 4.63
CA GLU A 425 -9.51 -11.62 5.75
C GLU A 425 -10.09 -10.59 6.73
N ASN A 426 -9.33 -9.54 7.05
CA ASN A 426 -9.73 -8.48 7.98
C ASN A 426 -10.54 -7.34 7.34
N ARG A 427 -10.79 -7.43 6.03
CA ARG A 427 -11.51 -6.42 5.24
C ARG A 427 -12.81 -6.97 4.64
N ALA A 428 -13.16 -8.21 4.97
CA ALA A 428 -14.43 -8.83 4.59
C ALA A 428 -15.60 -8.06 5.23
N LEU A 429 -16.59 -7.73 4.41
CA LEU A 429 -17.80 -7.02 4.83
C LEU A 429 -19.01 -7.94 4.73
N ALA A 430 -20.02 -7.70 5.57
CA ALA A 430 -21.28 -8.39 5.40
C ALA A 430 -21.93 -7.96 4.07
N ARG A 431 -22.71 -8.86 3.45
CA ARG A 431 -23.34 -8.59 2.15
C ARG A 431 -24.23 -7.34 2.20
N GLU A 432 -24.94 -7.15 3.31
CA GLU A 432 -25.81 -6.01 3.59
C GLU A 432 -25.06 -4.68 3.72
N ASP A 433 -23.81 -4.72 4.18
CA ASP A 433 -22.98 -3.51 4.37
C ASP A 433 -22.60 -2.85 3.04
N PHE A 434 -22.67 -3.60 1.93
CA PHE A 434 -22.43 -3.07 0.59
C PHE A 434 -23.38 -1.91 0.24
N ASN A 435 -24.63 -1.92 0.70
CA ASN A 435 -25.59 -0.84 0.41
C ASN A 435 -25.74 0.15 1.57
N ASN A 436 -25.00 -0.04 2.66
CA ASN A 436 -25.07 0.81 3.84
C ASN A 436 -24.02 1.91 3.77
N ASP A 437 -24.42 3.12 3.38
CA ASP A 437 -23.54 4.31 3.31
C ASP A 437 -22.99 4.75 4.69
N LYS A 438 -23.43 4.15 5.80
CA LYS A 438 -22.89 4.40 7.15
C LYS A 438 -21.69 3.52 7.52
N VAL A 439 -21.47 2.44 6.77
CA VAL A 439 -20.30 1.57 6.98
C VAL A 439 -19.15 2.18 6.20
N ASP A 440 -18.15 2.63 6.94
CA ASP A 440 -16.90 3.19 6.42
C ASP A 440 -16.12 2.13 5.64
N ALA A 441 -15.45 2.51 4.56
CA ALA A 441 -14.60 1.63 3.77
C ALA A 441 -13.46 2.40 3.10
N GLY A 442 -12.49 1.68 2.53
CA GLY A 442 -11.23 2.27 2.09
C GLY A 442 -11.30 3.34 0.99
N GLU A 443 -10.24 4.11 0.93
CA GLU A 443 -10.04 5.27 0.08
C GLU A 443 -9.21 4.92 -1.15
N ILE A 444 -9.50 5.57 -2.28
CA ILE A 444 -8.64 5.57 -3.46
C ILE A 444 -8.07 6.96 -3.64
N GLY A 445 -6.74 7.04 -3.77
CA GLY A 445 -6.03 8.24 -4.17
C GLY A 445 -5.71 8.31 -5.67
N ALA A 446 -5.31 9.48 -6.15
CA ALA A 446 -4.97 9.68 -7.56
C ALA A 446 -3.79 8.79 -7.96
N GLY A 447 -3.97 7.97 -9.01
CA GLY A 447 -2.97 7.01 -9.47
C GLY A 447 -2.85 5.75 -8.59
N HIS A 448 -3.60 5.62 -7.49
CA HIS A 448 -3.56 4.44 -6.63
C HIS A 448 -4.07 3.19 -7.40
N THR A 449 -3.47 2.04 -7.11
CA THR A 449 -3.86 0.73 -7.67
C THR A 449 -4.27 -0.22 -6.57
N VAL A 450 -5.37 -0.94 -6.77
CA VAL A 450 -5.79 -2.02 -5.87
C VAL A 450 -5.94 -3.31 -6.67
N THR A 451 -5.43 -4.42 -6.15
CA THR A 451 -5.47 -5.74 -6.76
C THR A 451 -6.03 -6.77 -5.78
N ALA A 452 -7.06 -7.48 -6.22
CA ALA A 452 -7.63 -8.62 -5.52
C ALA A 452 -7.56 -9.89 -6.39
N LEU A 453 -7.37 -11.04 -5.74
CA LEU A 453 -7.30 -12.34 -6.40
C LEU A 453 -8.37 -13.28 -5.84
N TYR A 454 -9.07 -13.97 -6.74
CA TYR A 454 -9.96 -15.09 -6.40
C TYR A 454 -9.48 -16.37 -7.04
N GLU A 455 -9.48 -17.48 -6.31
CA GLU A 455 -9.50 -18.81 -6.93
C GLU A 455 -10.93 -19.26 -7.17
N LEU A 456 -11.19 -19.84 -8.33
CA LEU A 456 -12.51 -20.26 -8.79
C LEU A 456 -12.44 -21.72 -9.28
N ARG A 457 -13.44 -22.51 -8.95
CA ARG A 457 -13.67 -23.82 -9.54
C ARG A 457 -14.86 -23.77 -10.49
N TYR A 458 -14.72 -24.35 -11.68
CA TYR A 458 -15.87 -24.51 -12.57
C TYR A 458 -16.71 -25.73 -12.18
N VAL A 459 -18.02 -25.68 -12.48
CA VAL A 459 -18.99 -26.77 -12.21
C VAL A 459 -18.60 -28.09 -12.90
N GLU A 460 -17.84 -28.03 -14.00
CA GLU A 460 -17.38 -29.19 -14.78
C GLU A 460 -16.00 -29.74 -14.34
N ALA A 461 -15.35 -29.14 -13.34
CA ALA A 461 -14.05 -29.61 -12.85
C ALA A 461 -14.16 -30.98 -12.13
N GLY A 462 -13.17 -31.85 -12.34
CA GLY A 462 -13.22 -33.26 -11.92
C GLY A 462 -13.11 -33.51 -10.41
N GLN A 463 -12.50 -32.59 -9.66
CA GLN A 463 -12.37 -32.65 -8.21
C GLN A 463 -13.02 -31.42 -7.58
N MET A 464 -14.08 -31.60 -6.80
CA MET A 464 -14.76 -30.52 -6.08
C MET A 464 -14.39 -30.60 -4.59
N ALA A 465 -14.19 -29.47 -3.92
CA ALA A 465 -13.90 -29.48 -2.48
C ALA A 465 -15.17 -29.77 -1.64
N ASN A 466 -16.35 -29.45 -2.19
CA ASN A 466 -17.67 -29.63 -1.60
C ASN A 466 -18.57 -30.47 -2.52
N ASP A 467 -19.46 -31.26 -1.93
CA ASP A 467 -20.45 -32.05 -2.68
C ASP A 467 -21.45 -31.15 -3.43
N LYS A 468 -21.96 -31.62 -4.57
CA LYS A 468 -23.04 -30.93 -5.29
C LYS A 468 -24.29 -30.85 -4.40
N LEU A 469 -24.88 -29.67 -4.30
CA LEU A 469 -26.16 -29.46 -3.62
C LEU A 469 -27.25 -30.40 -4.17
N ARG A 470 -28.00 -31.02 -3.26
CA ARG A 470 -29.11 -31.93 -3.58
C ARG A 470 -30.31 -31.23 -4.24
N TYR A 471 -30.44 -29.90 -4.04
CA TYR A 471 -31.54 -29.09 -4.54
C TYR A 471 -30.99 -27.79 -5.14
N GLY A 472 -31.29 -27.51 -6.41
CA GLY A 472 -30.74 -26.36 -7.13
C GLY A 472 -31.33 -26.22 -8.53
N VAL A 473 -32.63 -25.95 -8.61
CA VAL A 473 -33.30 -25.40 -9.81
C VAL A 473 -34.44 -24.51 -9.29
N ASP A 474 -34.73 -23.41 -9.99
CA ASP A 474 -35.91 -22.58 -9.73
C ASP A 474 -37.16 -23.46 -9.61
N ALA A 475 -37.76 -23.49 -8.42
CA ALA A 475 -38.89 -24.34 -8.07
C ALA A 475 -40.18 -23.99 -8.84
N GLN A 476 -40.23 -22.87 -9.58
CA GLN A 476 -41.41 -22.46 -10.34
C GLN A 476 -41.27 -22.58 -11.87
N THR A 477 -40.06 -22.60 -12.44
CA THR A 477 -39.90 -22.48 -13.90
C THR A 477 -38.99 -23.51 -14.57
N GLY A 478 -38.08 -24.16 -13.84
CA GLY A 478 -37.16 -25.15 -14.41
C GLY A 478 -36.19 -24.60 -15.49
N GLN A 479 -36.04 -23.28 -15.63
CA GLN A 479 -35.12 -22.64 -16.56
C GLN A 479 -33.93 -21.99 -15.84
N GLU A 480 -32.75 -22.03 -16.46
CA GLU A 480 -31.56 -21.33 -15.97
C GLU A 480 -31.75 -19.81 -16.08
N LYS A 481 -31.63 -19.11 -14.95
CA LYS A 481 -31.73 -17.65 -14.87
C LYS A 481 -30.47 -16.93 -15.35
N TYR A 482 -29.34 -17.64 -15.47
CA TYR A 482 -28.02 -17.05 -15.63
C TYR A 482 -27.46 -17.26 -17.04
N SER A 483 -26.84 -16.21 -17.60
CA SER A 483 -26.09 -16.30 -18.85
C SER A 483 -24.90 -17.25 -18.70
N ARG A 484 -24.70 -18.20 -19.62
CA ARG A 484 -23.51 -19.06 -19.65
C ARG A 484 -22.27 -18.38 -20.24
N GLU A 485 -22.38 -17.10 -20.57
CA GLU A 485 -21.26 -16.29 -21.09
C GLU A 485 -20.57 -15.44 -20.01
N GLU A 486 -21.17 -15.34 -18.81
CA GLU A 486 -20.71 -14.49 -17.70
C GLU A 486 -20.36 -15.33 -16.48
N ILE A 487 -19.10 -15.28 -16.04
CA ILE A 487 -18.57 -16.04 -14.90
C ILE A 487 -18.97 -15.40 -13.57
N ALA A 488 -18.92 -14.07 -13.51
CA ALA A 488 -19.21 -13.30 -12.31
C ALA A 488 -19.67 -11.89 -12.68
N PHE A 489 -20.26 -11.20 -11.73
CA PHE A 489 -20.72 -9.83 -11.85
C PHE A 489 -20.10 -8.97 -10.74
N LEU A 490 -19.21 -8.06 -11.13
CA LEU A 490 -18.46 -7.20 -10.24
C LEU A 490 -19.19 -5.87 -10.06
N LYS A 491 -19.44 -5.48 -8.81
CA LYS A 491 -20.07 -4.22 -8.41
C LYS A 491 -19.10 -3.43 -7.57
N LEU A 492 -18.94 -2.14 -7.90
CA LEU A 492 -18.14 -1.20 -7.12
C LEU A 492 -19.04 -0.08 -6.64
N ARG A 493 -19.03 0.18 -5.34
CA ARG A 493 -19.71 1.33 -4.75
C ARG A 493 -18.69 2.30 -4.17
N TYR A 494 -18.87 3.60 -4.37
CA TYR A 494 -17.94 4.63 -3.91
C TYR A 494 -18.65 5.97 -3.66
N LYS A 495 -18.02 6.87 -2.89
CA LYS A 495 -18.41 8.28 -2.75
C LYS A 495 -17.32 9.19 -3.31
N LEU A 496 -17.69 10.29 -3.95
CA LEU A 496 -16.73 11.35 -4.26
C LEU A 496 -16.36 12.13 -2.99
N PRO A 497 -15.17 12.75 -2.88
CA PRO A 497 -14.66 13.32 -1.63
C PRO A 497 -15.61 14.29 -0.88
N GLU A 498 -16.40 15.05 -1.64
CA GLU A 498 -17.36 16.05 -1.13
C GLU A 498 -18.82 15.55 -1.10
N GLN A 499 -19.07 14.27 -1.44
CA GLN A 499 -20.41 13.70 -1.54
C GLN A 499 -20.68 12.74 -0.38
N THR A 500 -21.92 12.78 0.14
CA THR A 500 -22.38 11.88 1.20
C THR A 500 -23.15 10.67 0.67
N GLN A 501 -23.66 10.74 -0.57
CA GLN A 501 -24.36 9.65 -1.25
C GLN A 501 -23.41 8.87 -2.17
N SER A 502 -23.51 7.54 -2.16
CA SER A 502 -22.68 6.68 -3.00
C SER A 502 -23.20 6.50 -4.44
N GLN A 503 -22.27 6.17 -5.34
CA GLN A 503 -22.51 5.80 -6.73
C GLN A 503 -22.14 4.33 -6.95
N LEU A 504 -22.76 3.68 -7.93
CA LEU A 504 -22.58 2.25 -8.24
C LEU A 504 -22.09 2.07 -9.68
N LEU A 505 -21.00 1.32 -9.85
CA LEU A 505 -20.53 0.80 -11.13
C LEU A 505 -20.71 -0.71 -11.16
N SER A 506 -20.90 -1.28 -12.35
CA SER A 506 -21.13 -2.71 -12.52
C SER A 506 -20.51 -3.22 -13.80
N TYR A 507 -19.85 -4.38 -13.70
CA TYR A 507 -19.05 -4.99 -14.76
C TYR A 507 -19.32 -6.49 -14.83
N PRO A 508 -19.83 -7.02 -15.96
CA PRO A 508 -19.87 -8.45 -16.18
C PRO A 508 -18.46 -8.99 -16.50
N ILE A 509 -18.06 -10.07 -15.84
CA ILE A 509 -16.83 -10.80 -16.12
C ILE A 509 -17.17 -11.94 -17.06
N ARG A 510 -16.68 -11.88 -18.29
CA ARG A 510 -17.07 -12.81 -19.36
C ARG A 510 -16.11 -13.98 -19.49
N LEU A 511 -16.63 -15.12 -19.95
CA LEU A 511 -15.86 -16.36 -20.15
C LEU A 511 -14.79 -16.24 -21.24
N ASP A 512 -15.00 -15.38 -22.22
CA ASP A 512 -14.06 -15.13 -23.32
C ASP A 512 -12.78 -14.38 -22.90
N GLN A 513 -12.75 -13.81 -21.69
CA GLN A 513 -11.54 -13.24 -21.08
C GLN A 513 -10.56 -14.32 -20.58
N ASN A 514 -10.97 -15.59 -20.58
CA ASN A 514 -10.16 -16.70 -20.09
C ASN A 514 -9.00 -17.04 -21.04
N VAL A 515 -7.77 -16.96 -20.55
CA VAL A 515 -6.61 -17.54 -21.25
C VAL A 515 -6.46 -19.02 -20.93
N LYS A 516 -6.04 -19.83 -21.90
CA LYS A 516 -6.00 -21.30 -21.73
C LYS A 516 -4.81 -21.79 -20.91
N LEU A 517 -3.71 -21.05 -20.94
CA LEU A 517 -2.45 -21.38 -20.29
C LEU A 517 -2.01 -20.20 -19.44
N LEU A 518 -1.43 -20.46 -18.27
CA LEU A 518 -0.96 -19.41 -17.36
C LEU A 518 0.10 -18.52 -18.03
N GLU A 519 0.94 -19.09 -18.89
CA GLU A 519 1.98 -18.39 -19.64
C GLU A 519 1.43 -17.39 -20.67
N GLN A 520 0.14 -17.48 -21.01
CA GLN A 520 -0.55 -16.53 -21.89
C GLN A 520 -1.13 -15.34 -21.11
N ALA A 521 -1.22 -15.43 -19.78
CA ALA A 521 -1.63 -14.31 -18.95
C ALA A 521 -0.58 -13.20 -18.98
N SER A 522 -0.96 -11.98 -18.62
CA SER A 522 -0.05 -10.84 -18.54
C SER A 522 1.07 -11.08 -17.52
N ASP A 523 2.22 -10.41 -17.73
CA ASP A 523 3.32 -10.44 -16.76
C ASP A 523 2.83 -9.99 -15.37
N ASP A 524 1.98 -8.96 -15.31
CA ASP A 524 1.39 -8.47 -14.07
C ASP A 524 0.49 -9.49 -13.38
N PHE A 525 -0.29 -10.26 -14.14
CA PHE A 525 -1.09 -11.34 -13.59
C PHE A 525 -0.21 -12.43 -12.99
N ARG A 526 0.79 -12.90 -13.75
CA ARG A 526 1.71 -13.94 -13.29
C ARG A 526 2.54 -13.47 -12.08
N PHE A 527 2.91 -12.19 -12.05
CA PHE A 527 3.64 -11.58 -10.94
C PHE A 527 2.76 -11.47 -9.69
N ALA A 528 1.52 -10.99 -9.81
CA ALA A 528 0.56 -10.97 -8.70
C ALA A 528 0.34 -12.39 -8.13
N ALA A 529 0.22 -13.40 -9.00
CA ALA A 529 0.13 -14.78 -8.58
C ALA A 529 1.40 -15.28 -7.87
N ALA A 530 2.60 -14.87 -8.30
CA ALA A 530 3.82 -15.18 -7.55
C ALA A 530 3.84 -14.53 -6.16
N VAL A 531 3.46 -13.25 -6.05
CA VAL A 531 3.39 -12.51 -4.78
C VAL A 531 2.43 -13.19 -3.80
N ALA A 532 1.22 -13.52 -4.25
CA ALA A 532 0.25 -14.27 -3.44
C ALA A 532 0.77 -15.66 -3.07
N GLY A 533 1.41 -16.36 -4.01
CA GLY A 533 2.03 -17.66 -3.76
C GLY A 533 3.06 -17.65 -2.63
N LEU A 534 3.91 -16.62 -2.56
CA LEU A 534 4.87 -16.46 -1.46
C LEU A 534 4.14 -16.28 -0.12
N GLY A 535 3.15 -15.38 -0.07
CA GLY A 535 2.38 -15.14 1.16
C GLY A 535 1.65 -16.40 1.65
N LEU A 536 1.06 -17.17 0.72
CA LEU A 536 0.43 -18.45 1.03
C LEU A 536 1.42 -19.49 1.55
N LEU A 537 2.62 -19.60 0.96
CA LEU A 537 3.67 -20.53 1.41
C LEU A 537 4.15 -20.19 2.82
N LEU A 538 4.46 -18.91 3.08
CA LEU A 538 4.91 -18.41 4.38
C LEU A 538 3.85 -18.61 5.47
N ASN A 539 2.57 -18.47 5.12
CA ASN A 539 1.48 -18.77 6.03
C ASN A 539 1.21 -20.27 6.22
N GLY A 540 1.89 -21.16 5.50
CA GLY A 540 1.64 -22.60 5.55
C GLY A 540 0.24 -22.97 5.07
N SER A 541 -0.26 -22.30 4.02
CA SER A 541 -1.60 -22.52 3.48
C SER A 541 -1.79 -23.97 2.99
N HIS A 542 -2.91 -24.59 3.35
CA HIS A 542 -3.25 -25.95 2.94
C HIS A 542 -3.82 -26.03 1.51
N TYR A 543 -4.01 -24.89 0.84
CA TYR A 543 -4.57 -24.79 -0.51
C TYR A 543 -3.52 -24.84 -1.63
N LEU A 544 -2.24 -25.11 -1.29
CA LEU A 544 -1.13 -25.01 -2.22
C LEU A 544 -0.77 -26.31 -2.96
N HIS A 545 -1.51 -27.40 -2.81
CA HIS A 545 -1.28 -28.70 -3.49
C HIS A 545 0.22 -29.03 -3.72
N GLN A 546 0.69 -28.94 -4.97
CA GLN A 546 2.08 -29.22 -5.37
C GLN A 546 2.88 -27.93 -5.67
N PHE A 547 2.38 -26.77 -5.28
CA PHE A 547 3.05 -25.48 -5.42
C PHE A 547 4.10 -25.32 -4.32
N ASP A 548 5.34 -25.13 -4.73
CA ASP A 548 6.50 -25.01 -3.85
C ASP A 548 7.37 -23.81 -4.26
N TYR A 549 8.45 -23.56 -3.50
CA TYR A 549 9.39 -22.48 -3.80
C TYR A 549 10.06 -22.61 -5.18
N THR A 550 10.15 -23.82 -5.74
CA THR A 550 10.71 -24.04 -7.09
C THR A 550 9.78 -23.49 -8.16
N LYS A 551 8.50 -23.90 -8.13
CA LYS A 551 7.46 -23.39 -9.04
C LYS A 551 7.25 -21.90 -8.86
N LEU A 552 7.24 -21.43 -7.61
CA LEU A 552 7.15 -20.00 -7.29
C LEU A 552 8.31 -19.21 -7.93
N SER A 553 9.55 -19.68 -7.81
CA SER A 553 10.71 -19.00 -8.41
C SER A 553 10.63 -18.93 -9.93
N GLN A 554 10.21 -20.02 -10.59
CA GLN A 554 9.98 -20.05 -12.03
C GLN A 554 8.90 -19.03 -12.45
N LEU A 555 7.78 -19.01 -11.74
CA LEU A 555 6.68 -18.08 -12.00
C LEU A 555 7.14 -16.62 -11.86
N ALA A 556 7.74 -16.28 -10.72
CA ALA A 556 8.18 -14.91 -10.43
C ALA A 556 9.22 -14.40 -11.45
N ARG A 557 10.23 -15.23 -11.79
CA ARG A 557 11.27 -14.87 -12.78
C ARG A 557 10.71 -14.69 -14.19
N SER A 558 9.67 -15.43 -14.56
CA SER A 558 9.01 -15.30 -15.86
C SER A 558 8.08 -14.08 -15.99
N ALA A 559 7.89 -13.33 -14.90
CA ALA A 559 6.85 -12.31 -14.77
C ALA A 559 7.39 -10.95 -14.28
N LEU A 560 8.70 -10.72 -14.39
CA LEU A 560 9.32 -9.47 -13.93
C LEU A 560 8.77 -8.25 -14.67
N GLY A 561 8.49 -8.36 -15.97
CA GLY A 561 8.02 -7.24 -16.78
C GLY A 561 8.95 -6.02 -16.72
N ASP A 562 8.37 -4.82 -16.85
CA ASP A 562 9.09 -3.57 -16.67
C ASP A 562 9.33 -3.29 -15.17
N ASP A 563 10.59 -3.26 -14.75
CA ASP A 563 10.99 -3.01 -13.37
C ASP A 563 12.13 -1.99 -13.28
N PRO A 564 11.85 -0.70 -13.57
CA PRO A 564 12.90 0.33 -13.68
C PRO A 564 13.63 0.61 -12.37
N PHE A 565 13.01 0.29 -11.23
CA PHE A 565 13.56 0.54 -9.89
C PHE A 565 13.92 -0.75 -9.13
N GLY A 566 13.78 -1.91 -9.75
CA GLY A 566 14.22 -3.19 -9.17
C GLY A 566 13.32 -3.76 -8.07
N TYR A 567 12.09 -3.29 -7.88
CA TYR A 567 11.19 -3.78 -6.82
C TYR A 567 10.80 -5.24 -7.05
N ARG A 568 10.47 -5.61 -8.30
CA ARG A 568 10.10 -6.99 -8.64
C ARG A 568 11.31 -7.92 -8.60
N HIS A 569 12.49 -7.42 -8.98
CA HIS A 569 13.74 -8.15 -8.82
C HIS A 569 14.10 -8.37 -7.35
N GLU A 570 13.93 -7.37 -6.48
CA GLU A 570 14.13 -7.51 -5.03
C GLU A 570 13.19 -8.58 -4.45
N PHE A 571 11.91 -8.56 -4.85
CA PHE A 571 10.94 -9.58 -4.44
C PHE A 571 11.46 -11.00 -4.74
N VAL A 572 11.97 -11.24 -5.95
CA VAL A 572 12.55 -12.54 -6.33
C VAL A 572 13.73 -12.92 -5.43
N GLN A 573 14.60 -11.97 -5.08
CA GLN A 573 15.73 -12.23 -4.17
C GLN A 573 15.27 -12.55 -2.73
N LEU A 574 14.27 -11.83 -2.23
CA LEU A 574 13.70 -12.06 -0.90
C LEU A 574 13.00 -13.42 -0.84
N MET A 575 12.25 -13.77 -1.88
CA MET A 575 11.62 -15.08 -2.03
C MET A 575 12.67 -16.22 -2.02
N GLU A 576 13.79 -16.06 -2.73
CA GLU A 576 14.89 -17.04 -2.72
C GLU A 576 15.57 -17.14 -1.35
N THR A 577 15.69 -16.01 -0.65
CA THR A 577 16.18 -15.96 0.73
C THR A 577 15.23 -16.72 1.65
N ALA A 578 13.92 -16.53 1.53
CA ALA A 578 12.92 -17.26 2.29
C ALA A 578 13.02 -18.77 2.05
N ALA A 579 13.15 -19.19 0.78
CA ALA A 579 13.34 -20.60 0.41
C ALA A 579 14.61 -21.20 1.06
N ALA A 580 15.72 -20.46 1.04
CA ALA A 580 16.98 -20.89 1.64
C ALA A 580 16.89 -21.02 3.17
N ILE A 581 16.25 -20.06 3.85
CA ILE A 581 16.04 -20.11 5.31
C ILE A 581 15.16 -21.32 5.65
N GLU A 582 14.05 -21.53 4.92
CA GLU A 582 13.16 -22.65 5.17
C GLU A 582 13.88 -23.99 4.99
N GLN A 583 14.66 -24.17 3.92
CA GLN A 583 15.46 -25.37 3.71
C GLN A 583 16.46 -25.61 4.84
N SER A 584 17.13 -24.56 5.32
CA SER A 584 18.11 -24.67 6.41
C SER A 584 17.47 -25.14 7.73
N ASN A 585 16.23 -24.72 8.01
CA ASN A 585 15.48 -25.13 9.20
C ASN A 585 15.03 -26.60 9.14
N HIS A 586 14.96 -27.20 7.95
CA HIS A 586 14.57 -28.60 7.74
C HIS A 586 15.76 -29.58 7.69
N VAL A 587 17.00 -29.11 7.63
CA VAL A 587 18.18 -29.97 7.72
C VAL A 587 18.50 -30.21 9.20
N PRO A 588 18.29 -31.41 9.76
CA PRO A 588 18.75 -31.69 11.11
C PRO A 588 20.26 -31.52 11.16
N ILE A 589 20.74 -30.69 12.09
CA ILE A 589 22.17 -30.59 12.39
C ILE A 589 22.64 -32.01 12.73
N LYS A 590 23.30 -32.70 11.80
CA LYS A 590 24.05 -33.91 12.10
C LYS A 590 25.12 -33.49 13.07
N LYS A 591 24.89 -33.73 14.36
CA LYS A 591 25.94 -33.70 15.38
C LYS A 591 27.00 -34.71 14.94
N VAL A 592 28.04 -34.23 14.27
CA VAL A 592 29.27 -35.00 14.11
C VAL A 592 29.96 -34.93 15.45
N PHE A 593 29.68 -35.91 16.31
CA PHE A 593 30.59 -36.19 17.41
C PHE A 593 31.71 -37.08 16.86
N ASP A 594 32.88 -36.47 16.76
CA ASP A 594 34.19 -37.07 16.58
C ASP A 594 34.43 -38.15 17.67
N GLY A 595 35.10 -39.23 17.30
CA GLY A 595 35.35 -40.44 18.10
C GLY A 595 36.29 -40.27 19.29
N THR A 596 36.32 -39.11 19.95
CA THR A 596 37.14 -38.85 21.14
C THR A 596 36.34 -38.53 22.41
N ASP A 597 35.01 -38.51 22.34
CA ASP A 597 34.17 -38.25 23.51
C ASP A 597 34.14 -39.46 24.46
N LYS A 598 35.00 -39.40 25.47
CA LYS A 598 35.02 -40.35 26.58
C LYS A 598 33.69 -40.24 27.37
N PRO A 599 33.04 -41.37 27.70
CA PRO A 599 31.90 -41.33 28.60
C PRO A 599 32.39 -40.86 29.98
N PHE A 600 31.85 -39.74 30.46
CA PHE A 600 32.05 -39.31 31.85
C PHE A 600 31.68 -40.47 32.81
N PRO A 601 32.49 -40.77 33.83
CA PRO A 601 32.18 -41.85 34.77
C PRO A 601 31.06 -41.39 35.73
N PRO A 602 30.25 -42.32 36.25
CA PRO A 602 29.21 -41.99 37.21
C PRO A 602 29.85 -41.51 38.52
N GLN A 603 29.42 -40.35 39.01
CA GLN A 603 29.78 -39.87 40.35
C GLN A 603 29.10 -40.76 41.38
N ASP A 604 29.90 -41.56 42.08
CA ASP A 604 29.49 -42.21 43.31
C ASP A 604 30.46 -41.78 44.42
N LYS A 605 29.87 -41.43 45.58
CA LYS A 605 30.47 -41.37 46.94
C LYS A 605 31.36 -40.14 47.26
N LEU A 606 31.28 -39.45 48.42
CA LEU A 606 30.95 -39.85 49.79
C LEU A 606 30.87 -38.63 50.77
N HIS A 607 30.35 -38.90 51.99
CA HIS A 607 30.33 -38.11 53.24
C HIS A 607 29.04 -37.29 53.51
N GLY A 608 28.24 -37.55 54.55
CA GLY A 608 28.36 -38.50 55.67
C GLY A 608 27.07 -38.55 56.50
N GLU A 609 26.78 -39.74 57.01
CA GLU A 609 25.80 -40.08 58.06
C GLU A 609 26.14 -39.45 59.44
N PRO A 610 25.35 -39.63 60.55
CA PRO A 610 24.21 -40.54 60.78
C PRO A 610 23.00 -39.94 61.55
N VAL A 611 21.92 -40.73 61.73
CA VAL A 611 21.33 -41.14 63.04
C VAL A 611 19.81 -41.45 62.96
N ARG A 612 19.52 -42.75 63.16
CA ARG A 612 18.42 -43.41 63.91
C ARG A 612 16.93 -43.35 63.49
N ASP A 613 16.48 -44.56 63.10
CA ASP A 613 15.57 -45.46 63.87
C ASP A 613 14.05 -45.45 63.58
N LYS A 614 13.57 -46.67 63.24
CA LYS A 614 12.23 -47.26 63.45
C LYS A 614 11.02 -46.54 62.83
N SER A 615 10.26 -47.15 61.92
CA SER A 615 9.44 -48.33 62.22
C SER A 615 8.42 -48.55 61.09
N ASN A 616 8.08 -49.83 60.93
CA ASN A 616 6.75 -50.36 60.64
C ASN A 616 6.05 -50.10 59.29
N THR A 617 5.95 -51.21 58.54
CA THR A 617 4.71 -51.85 58.04
C THR A 617 3.82 -51.07 57.06
N ARG A 618 3.14 -51.66 56.08
CA ARG A 618 2.97 -53.01 55.51
C ARG A 618 1.70 -52.84 54.65
N ASN A 619 1.70 -53.35 53.42
CA ASN A 619 0.50 -53.72 52.64
C ASN A 619 -0.47 -52.57 52.28
N GLU A 620 -1.26 -52.62 51.22
CA GLU A 620 -1.63 -53.67 50.27
C GLU A 620 -2.24 -53.02 49.03
N ARG A 621 -2.22 -53.78 47.93
CA ARG A 621 -2.96 -53.54 46.68
C ARG A 621 -4.48 -53.60 46.89
N LEU A 622 -5.20 -53.06 45.89
CA LEU A 622 -6.55 -53.39 45.34
C LEU A 622 -7.31 -52.07 45.14
N GLN A 623 -7.85 -51.71 43.96
CA GLN A 623 -8.29 -52.42 42.76
C GLN A 623 -7.92 -51.64 41.49
#